data_AF-A0A485KC74-F1
#
_entry.id   AF-A0A485KC74-F1
#
_cell.length_a   1.000
_cell.length_b   1.000
_cell.length_c   1.000
_cell.angle_alpha   90.00
_cell.angle_beta   90.00
_cell.angle_gamma   90.00
#
_symmetry.space_group_name_H-M   'P 1'
#
loop_
_entity.id
_entity.type
_entity.pdbx_description
1 polymer ?
#
loop_
_entity_poly.entity_id
_entity_poly.type
_entity_poly.pdbx_seq_one_letter_code
_entity_poly.pdbx_strand_id
1 'polypeptide(L)'
;MPSSALDTELHSPTVAYEAAPPTPHEDVVAPTSRRSSRFRLALGLSVLCGVACVSIGALFVVRSTKPAKPDTHSLVSTLQNAAAIQVDVQALRPSMLLNGRSTATIYLVPRQQTATSETATSSLEFDAILTQRGETHTEEYVLLNGHGYWSILANDDDATQLSAGCLQPTQVPPMSLLQPSLTSSRIVGNVIVGDTAVDMSCDDGYLLEVAFAGEIFAWCASSTTSQLVHAKGSDLTLTLTYLSDLADVPTIQAPHLDEMCPTLDTTMPLAVAPQARATRAEATAQLESATCGCQGDMKPCLFLHGVGESSTQASTSTFAASWGSIENNSPCCSSLTFAHLDTVSRPWYDATLLQEFCDAALGAASNNNGNAVGDLILVTHSMGNLIAGGAVANNLCQLSNRVSWVSLAGPMTGSKTANLLEQKCNSGGWGNAAIKSILSLVGKCPAQPAYLSLKTQDTDNSYAQSQFAMAQTARQQHTTKKLLCGSSPTGLITVDSALQIVSQMSGFDNPNDGVVDLNSCTAGVGTNGFGNTYSSSNYYASVNHLDASFRNGDGWWGDDRKPVKWFECGL
;
A
#
# COMPACT_ATOMS: atom_id res chain seq x y z
N MET A 1 -30.48 -14.10 -58.04
CA MET A 1 -30.11 -15.45 -58.54
C MET A 1 -28.59 -15.54 -58.57
N PRO A 2 -27.99 -16.66 -58.14
CA PRO A 2 -27.23 -16.68 -56.88
C PRO A 2 -25.85 -17.38 -56.98
N SER A 3 -25.06 -17.32 -55.90
CA SER A 3 -24.13 -18.36 -55.40
C SER A 3 -23.64 -17.91 -54.00
N SER A 4 -24.09 -18.44 -52.85
CA SER A 4 -23.61 -19.62 -52.09
C SER A 4 -22.07 -19.74 -52.05
N ALA A 5 -21.35 -19.97 -50.95
CA ALA A 5 -21.56 -20.44 -49.57
C ALA A 5 -20.29 -19.98 -48.77
N LEU A 6 -20.10 -20.07 -47.45
CA LEU A 6 -20.13 -21.20 -46.52
C LEU A 6 -20.03 -20.63 -45.09
N ASP A 7 -20.84 -21.15 -44.18
CA ASP A 7 -20.63 -21.09 -42.73
C ASP A 7 -19.37 -21.88 -42.35
N THR A 8 -18.60 -21.39 -41.38
CA THR A 8 -17.58 -22.20 -40.69
C THR A 8 -17.63 -21.89 -39.20
N GLU A 9 -18.33 -22.76 -38.47
CA GLU A 9 -18.21 -22.91 -37.02
C GLU A 9 -16.76 -23.25 -36.66
N LEU A 10 -16.13 -22.46 -35.79
CA LEU A 10 -14.86 -22.85 -35.17
C LEU A 10 -15.17 -23.57 -33.85
N HIS A 11 -14.96 -24.88 -33.85
CA HIS A 11 -15.07 -25.78 -32.72
C HIS A 11 -14.04 -25.44 -31.62
N SER A 12 -14.51 -25.37 -30.37
CA SER A 12 -13.68 -25.45 -29.17
C SER A 12 -13.03 -26.84 -29.04
N PRO A 13 -11.72 -26.95 -28.79
CA PRO A 13 -11.10 -28.24 -28.50
C PRO A 13 -11.31 -28.62 -27.02
N THR A 14 -12.25 -29.53 -26.79
CA THR A 14 -12.38 -30.27 -25.52
C THR A 14 -11.31 -31.36 -25.48
N VAL A 15 -10.38 -31.31 -24.52
CA VAL A 15 -9.39 -32.38 -24.30
C VAL A 15 -9.83 -33.23 -23.12
N ALA A 16 -10.27 -34.45 -23.41
CA ALA A 16 -10.49 -35.50 -22.41
C ALA A 16 -9.17 -36.24 -22.15
N TYR A 17 -8.77 -36.36 -20.87
CA TYR A 17 -7.62 -37.17 -20.47
C TYR A 17 -8.08 -38.55 -20.00
N GLU A 18 -7.64 -39.57 -20.72
CA GLU A 18 -7.79 -40.99 -20.44
C GLU A 18 -6.64 -41.46 -19.54
N ALA A 19 -6.95 -42.24 -18.50
CA ALA A 19 -5.98 -42.72 -17.52
C ALA A 19 -5.17 -43.92 -18.06
N ALA A 20 -3.84 -43.86 -17.92
CA ALA A 20 -2.95 -44.97 -18.25
C ALA A 20 -2.62 -45.85 -17.02
N PRO A 21 -2.41 -47.17 -17.21
CA PRO A 21 -2.54 -48.21 -16.17
C PRO A 21 -1.27 -48.44 -15.31
N PRO A 22 -1.40 -49.11 -14.13
CA PRO A 22 -0.30 -49.40 -13.23
C PRO A 22 0.51 -50.62 -13.66
N THR A 23 1.83 -50.60 -13.46
CA THR A 23 2.73 -51.75 -13.63
C THR A 23 3.77 -51.81 -12.50
N PRO A 24 4.32 -53.01 -12.18
CA PRO A 24 4.31 -53.54 -10.81
C PRO A 24 5.68 -53.64 -10.10
N HIS A 25 5.59 -54.00 -8.81
CA HIS A 25 6.63 -54.35 -7.85
C HIS A 25 7.75 -55.25 -8.37
N GLU A 26 8.98 -55.00 -7.90
CA GLU A 26 10.05 -56.00 -7.84
C GLU A 26 10.81 -55.92 -6.49
N ASP A 27 10.71 -57.01 -5.73
CA ASP A 27 11.50 -57.31 -4.53
C ASP A 27 12.92 -57.75 -4.92
N VAL A 28 13.96 -57.26 -4.23
CA VAL A 28 15.27 -57.91 -4.25
C VAL A 28 15.86 -58.04 -2.85
N VAL A 29 16.06 -59.30 -2.49
CA VAL A 29 16.62 -59.84 -1.25
C VAL A 29 18.15 -59.72 -1.22
N ALA A 30 18.68 -59.51 -0.01
CA ALA A 30 20.10 -59.44 0.34
C ALA A 30 20.89 -60.75 0.15
N PRO A 31 22.23 -60.69 0.10
CA PRO A 31 23.08 -61.82 0.47
C PRO A 31 23.76 -61.62 1.83
N THR A 32 23.76 -62.72 2.57
CA THR A 32 24.41 -62.95 3.87
C THR A 32 25.80 -63.53 3.70
N SER A 33 26.75 -63.16 4.57
CA SER A 33 27.93 -63.98 4.93
C SER A 33 28.71 -63.24 6.03
N ARG A 34 29.33 -63.84 7.05
CA ARG A 34 29.37 -65.19 7.64
C ARG A 34 30.15 -64.99 8.96
N ARG A 35 29.68 -65.63 10.02
CA ARG A 35 30.29 -65.69 11.36
C ARG A 35 31.79 -66.03 11.35
N SER A 36 32.54 -65.44 12.27
CA SER A 36 33.58 -66.18 13.00
C SER A 36 33.40 -66.04 14.52
N SER A 37 33.09 -67.18 15.11
CA SER A 37 33.07 -67.49 16.54
C SER A 37 34.47 -67.34 17.14
N ARG A 38 34.57 -66.69 18.31
CA ARG A 38 35.44 -67.12 19.41
C ARG A 38 35.19 -66.32 20.69
N PHE A 39 35.10 -67.05 21.79
CA PHE A 39 35.12 -66.62 23.20
C PHE A 39 33.84 -66.04 23.83
N ARG A 40 32.94 -66.96 24.18
CA ARG A 40 32.17 -66.87 25.43
C ARG A 40 33.08 -67.26 26.60
N LEU A 41 33.48 -66.32 27.45
CA LEU A 41 33.64 -66.55 28.90
C LEU A 41 33.87 -65.23 29.63
N ALA A 42 32.78 -64.55 29.99
CA ALA A 42 32.69 -63.61 31.12
C ALA A 42 31.22 -63.20 31.30
N LEU A 43 30.35 -64.18 31.52
CA LEU A 43 29.01 -63.95 32.06
C LEU A 43 29.17 -63.84 33.58
N GLY A 44 28.94 -62.66 34.16
CA GLY A 44 28.96 -62.56 35.62
C GLY A 44 28.76 -61.18 36.24
N LEU A 45 29.10 -60.06 35.58
CA LEU A 45 29.18 -58.78 36.29
C LEU A 45 28.90 -57.52 35.43
N SER A 46 28.02 -57.61 34.44
CA SER A 46 27.63 -56.47 33.59
C SER A 46 26.12 -56.28 33.39
N VAL A 47 25.29 -57.12 34.00
CA VAL A 47 23.81 -57.06 33.85
C VAL A 47 23.16 -56.01 34.78
N LEU A 48 23.88 -55.40 35.72
CA LEU A 48 23.33 -54.41 36.66
C LEU A 48 23.74 -52.95 36.41
N CYS A 49 24.64 -52.66 35.47
CA CYS A 49 24.92 -51.29 35.00
C CYS A 49 24.34 -50.98 33.60
N GLY A 50 23.99 -51.99 32.82
CA GLY A 50 23.44 -51.83 31.46
C GLY A 50 21.98 -51.36 31.40
N VAL A 51 21.18 -51.59 32.44
CA VAL A 51 19.76 -51.17 32.47
C VAL A 51 19.58 -49.75 33.04
N ALA A 52 20.56 -49.25 33.80
CA ALA A 52 20.55 -47.88 34.32
C ALA A 52 21.04 -46.83 33.29
N CYS A 53 21.86 -47.22 32.31
CA CYS A 53 22.32 -46.28 31.27
C CYS A 53 21.40 -46.24 30.02
N VAL A 54 20.62 -47.29 29.77
CA VAL A 54 19.64 -47.29 28.66
C VAL A 54 18.36 -46.54 29.03
N SER A 55 18.03 -46.43 30.31
CA SER A 55 16.86 -45.67 30.78
C SER A 55 17.09 -44.16 30.89
N ILE A 56 18.34 -43.70 30.92
CA ILE A 56 18.70 -42.26 30.92
C ILE A 56 19.10 -41.79 29.51
N GLY A 57 19.63 -42.69 28.67
CA GLY A 57 19.89 -42.41 27.26
C GLY A 57 18.65 -42.42 26.35
N ALA A 58 17.57 -43.11 26.74
CA ALA A 58 16.31 -43.12 25.98
C ALA A 58 15.38 -41.93 26.31
N LEU A 59 15.63 -41.19 27.40
CA LEU A 59 14.88 -39.98 27.77
C LEU A 59 15.52 -38.68 27.26
N PHE A 60 16.78 -38.71 26.85
CA PHE A 60 17.48 -37.58 26.20
C PHE A 60 17.64 -37.73 24.67
N VAL A 61 17.09 -38.81 24.10
CA VAL A 61 16.91 -38.97 22.64
C VAL A 61 15.41 -38.97 22.31
N VAL A 62 14.62 -38.15 23.01
CA VAL A 62 13.70 -37.29 22.25
C VAL A 62 14.65 -36.38 21.50
N ARG A 63 15.02 -36.80 20.27
CA ARG A 63 15.50 -35.84 19.29
C ARG A 63 14.48 -34.72 19.37
N SER A 64 14.89 -33.56 19.88
CA SER A 64 14.44 -32.30 19.34
C SER A 64 14.83 -32.37 17.86
N THR A 65 14.07 -33.12 17.05
CA THR A 65 13.96 -32.92 15.62
C THR A 65 13.38 -31.53 15.54
N LYS A 66 14.28 -30.55 15.63
CA LYS A 66 13.98 -29.17 15.33
C LYS A 66 13.24 -29.23 14.00
N PRO A 67 12.07 -28.60 13.87
CA PRO A 67 11.42 -28.56 12.58
C PRO A 67 12.43 -28.00 11.59
N ALA A 68 12.81 -28.82 10.60
CA ALA A 68 13.55 -28.31 9.46
C ALA A 68 12.66 -27.22 8.84
N LYS A 69 13.28 -26.17 8.29
CA LYS A 69 12.54 -25.17 7.51
C LYS A 69 11.59 -25.92 6.55
N PRO A 70 10.28 -25.60 6.51
CA PRO A 70 9.41 -26.21 5.53
C PRO A 70 10.04 -26.06 4.14
N ASP A 71 9.85 -27.05 3.30
CA ASP A 71 10.33 -26.96 1.93
C ASP A 71 9.60 -25.80 1.24
N THR A 72 10.22 -24.62 1.21
CA THR A 72 9.59 -23.44 0.62
C THR A 72 9.38 -23.61 -0.88
N HIS A 73 10.11 -24.54 -1.52
CA HIS A 73 9.82 -24.94 -2.89
C HIS A 73 8.51 -25.71 -2.98
N SER A 74 8.17 -26.57 -2.01
CA SER A 74 6.88 -27.26 -2.01
C SER A 74 5.73 -26.26 -1.79
N LEU A 75 5.88 -25.27 -0.90
CA LEU A 75 4.87 -24.21 -0.72
C LEU A 75 4.61 -23.45 -2.03
N VAL A 76 5.66 -23.00 -2.71
CA VAL A 76 5.57 -22.29 -4.00
C VAL A 76 4.95 -23.21 -5.07
N SER A 77 5.37 -24.47 -5.12
CA SER A 77 4.82 -25.47 -6.03
C SER A 77 3.32 -25.71 -5.78
N THR A 78 2.88 -25.80 -4.53
CA THR A 78 1.46 -25.97 -4.19
C THR A 78 0.63 -24.76 -4.61
N LEU A 79 1.15 -23.54 -4.42
CA LEU A 79 0.49 -22.32 -4.89
C LEU A 79 0.34 -22.33 -6.43
N GLN A 80 1.40 -22.67 -7.16
CA GLN A 80 1.40 -22.65 -8.62
C GLN A 80 0.59 -23.78 -9.27
N ASN A 81 0.43 -24.91 -8.56
CA ASN A 81 -0.32 -26.08 -9.05
C ASN A 81 -1.77 -26.15 -8.53
N ALA A 82 -2.21 -25.18 -7.73
CA ALA A 82 -3.60 -25.11 -7.29
C ALA A 82 -4.55 -24.90 -8.50
N ALA A 83 -5.75 -25.47 -8.46
CA ALA A 83 -6.74 -25.19 -9.50
C ALA A 83 -7.29 -23.76 -9.37
N ALA A 84 -7.66 -23.38 -8.14
CA ALA A 84 -7.90 -21.99 -7.74
C ALA A 84 -7.65 -21.83 -6.24
N ILE A 85 -7.42 -20.60 -5.80
CA ILE A 85 -7.23 -20.23 -4.41
C ILE A 85 -8.18 -19.08 -4.09
N GLN A 86 -9.07 -19.29 -3.13
CA GLN A 86 -9.84 -18.21 -2.52
C GLN A 86 -9.03 -17.61 -1.37
N VAL A 87 -8.91 -16.28 -1.37
CA VAL A 87 -8.22 -15.50 -0.33
C VAL A 87 -9.24 -14.58 0.33
N ASP A 88 -9.62 -14.89 1.55
CA ASP A 88 -10.44 -14.00 2.37
C ASP A 88 -9.53 -13.02 3.11
N VAL A 89 -9.73 -11.73 2.83
CA VAL A 89 -8.98 -10.60 3.38
C VAL A 89 -9.85 -9.91 4.41
N GLN A 90 -9.27 -9.57 5.56
CA GLN A 90 -9.89 -8.73 6.58
C GLN A 90 -8.93 -7.58 6.92
N ALA A 91 -9.36 -6.36 6.63
CA ALA A 91 -8.74 -5.13 7.08
C ALA A 91 -8.93 -4.96 8.59
N LEU A 92 -7.84 -4.70 9.29
CA LEU A 92 -7.82 -4.50 10.74
C LEU A 92 -7.99 -3.02 11.12
N ARG A 93 -8.08 -2.12 10.13
CA ARG A 93 -8.22 -0.67 10.36
C ARG A 93 -9.20 0.02 9.42
N PRO A 94 -9.95 1.04 9.92
CA PRO A 94 -10.98 1.73 9.13
C PRO A 94 -10.44 2.55 7.95
N SER A 95 -9.16 2.94 7.95
CA SER A 95 -8.56 3.62 6.81
C SER A 95 -8.37 2.69 5.59
N MET A 96 -8.58 1.39 5.74
CA MET A 96 -8.39 0.39 4.69
C MET A 96 -9.71 -0.27 4.24
N LEU A 97 -10.84 0.43 4.38
CA LEU A 97 -12.11 -0.11 3.87
C LEU A 97 -12.14 -0.05 2.33
N LEU A 98 -12.48 -1.16 1.67
CA LEU A 98 -12.74 -1.18 0.23
C LEU A 98 -14.24 -1.11 -0.01
N ASN A 99 -14.67 -0.11 -0.76
CA ASN A 99 -16.09 0.17 -1.03
C ASN A 99 -16.96 0.09 0.25
N GLY A 100 -16.44 0.64 1.35
CA GLY A 100 -17.09 0.68 2.68
C GLY A 100 -17.05 -0.63 3.48
N ARG A 101 -16.31 -1.65 3.04
CA ARG A 101 -16.23 -2.96 3.69
C ARG A 101 -14.83 -3.23 4.22
N SER A 102 -14.76 -3.89 5.38
CA SER A 102 -13.50 -4.32 5.99
C SER A 102 -13.09 -5.73 5.56
N THR A 103 -13.96 -6.45 4.85
CA THR A 103 -13.68 -7.78 4.33
C THR A 103 -13.81 -7.81 2.82
N ALA A 104 -13.01 -8.67 2.19
CA ALA A 104 -13.08 -8.93 0.77
C ALA A 104 -12.60 -10.34 0.44
N THR A 105 -13.06 -10.88 -0.69
CA THR A 105 -12.67 -12.21 -1.16
C THR A 105 -12.05 -12.07 -2.53
N ILE A 106 -10.80 -12.52 -2.66
CA ILE A 106 -10.04 -12.53 -3.91
C ILE A 106 -9.95 -13.98 -4.39
N TYR A 107 -10.23 -14.25 -5.66
CA TYR A 107 -9.95 -15.54 -6.28
C TYR A 107 -8.69 -15.43 -7.12
N LEU A 108 -7.74 -16.34 -6.91
CA LEU A 108 -6.49 -16.46 -7.65
C LEU A 108 -6.50 -17.76 -8.45
N VAL A 109 -6.18 -17.69 -9.74
CA VAL A 109 -6.07 -18.83 -10.65
C VAL A 109 -4.65 -18.87 -11.21
N PRO A 110 -3.80 -19.84 -10.81
CA PRO A 110 -2.43 -19.90 -11.28
C PRO A 110 -2.35 -20.10 -12.81
N ARG A 111 -1.49 -19.34 -13.49
CA ARG A 111 -1.23 -19.51 -14.92
C ARG A 111 -0.24 -20.64 -15.15
N GLN A 112 -0.55 -21.58 -16.03
CA GLN A 112 0.42 -22.59 -16.42
C GLN A 112 1.52 -21.97 -17.29
N GLN A 113 2.77 -22.03 -16.84
CA GLN A 113 3.92 -21.57 -17.64
C GLN A 113 4.07 -22.46 -18.88
N THR A 114 3.95 -21.86 -20.06
CA THR A 114 4.38 -22.52 -21.31
C THR A 114 5.91 -22.47 -21.37
N ALA A 115 6.55 -23.59 -21.05
CA ALA A 115 7.99 -23.76 -21.05
C ALA A 115 8.59 -23.40 -22.43
N THR A 116 9.06 -22.16 -22.59
CA THR A 116 9.74 -21.70 -23.81
C THR A 116 11.05 -20.97 -23.56
N SER A 117 11.58 -20.95 -22.32
CA SER A 117 12.93 -20.45 -22.06
C SER A 117 13.57 -21.09 -20.83
N GLU A 118 14.65 -21.84 -21.05
CA GLU A 118 15.46 -22.54 -20.05
C GLU A 118 16.23 -21.60 -19.09
N THR A 119 15.99 -20.28 -19.16
CA THR A 119 16.63 -19.26 -18.33
C THR A 119 15.65 -18.41 -17.52
N ALA A 120 14.34 -18.68 -17.56
CA ALA A 120 13.37 -17.98 -16.73
C ALA A 120 13.43 -18.53 -15.29
N THR A 121 13.91 -17.73 -14.34
CA THR A 121 13.58 -17.94 -12.92
C THR A 121 12.06 -17.95 -12.81
N SER A 122 11.46 -19.10 -12.48
CA SER A 122 10.01 -19.28 -12.41
C SER A 122 9.41 -18.23 -11.48
N SER A 123 8.76 -17.19 -11.99
CA SER A 123 7.94 -16.29 -11.18
C SER A 123 6.54 -16.87 -11.04
N LEU A 124 5.96 -16.77 -9.84
CA LEU A 124 4.55 -17.09 -9.63
C LEU A 124 3.68 -16.16 -10.49
N GLU A 125 2.74 -16.73 -11.23
CA GLU A 125 1.83 -15.99 -12.09
C GLU A 125 0.39 -16.43 -11.87
N PHE A 126 -0.51 -15.47 -11.73
CA PHE A 126 -1.92 -15.70 -11.47
C PHE A 126 -2.78 -14.76 -12.33
N ASP A 127 -3.93 -15.27 -12.74
CA ASP A 127 -5.10 -14.43 -12.98
C ASP A 127 -5.84 -14.26 -11.65
N ALA A 128 -6.53 -13.13 -11.47
CA ALA A 128 -7.22 -12.82 -10.23
C ALA A 128 -8.50 -12.02 -10.46
N ILE A 129 -9.46 -12.19 -9.56
CA ILE A 129 -10.66 -11.35 -9.50
C ILE A 129 -11.03 -11.03 -8.05
N LEU A 130 -11.42 -9.78 -7.83
CA LEU A 130 -11.96 -9.25 -6.59
C LEU A 130 -13.21 -8.46 -6.92
N THR A 131 -14.35 -8.85 -6.38
CA THR A 131 -15.63 -8.14 -6.58
C THR A 131 -16.16 -7.69 -5.22
N GLN A 132 -16.28 -6.38 -5.02
CA GLN A 132 -16.67 -5.77 -3.75
C GLN A 132 -17.95 -4.96 -3.90
N ARG A 133 -19.07 -5.51 -3.43
CA ARG A 133 -20.36 -4.80 -3.40
C ARG A 133 -20.42 -3.79 -2.24
N GLY A 134 -20.59 -2.53 -2.60
CA GLY A 134 -20.83 -1.42 -1.68
C GLY A 134 -22.32 -1.04 -1.60
N GLU A 135 -22.60 0.08 -0.95
CA GLU A 135 -23.96 0.57 -0.78
C GLU A 135 -24.57 1.07 -2.11
N THR A 136 -23.79 1.82 -2.89
CA THR A 136 -24.29 2.51 -4.09
C THR A 136 -23.90 1.82 -5.40
N HIS A 137 -22.76 1.12 -5.42
CA HIS A 137 -22.21 0.45 -6.59
C HIS A 137 -21.35 -0.75 -6.17
N THR A 138 -20.98 -1.57 -7.14
CA THR A 138 -20.04 -2.67 -6.97
C THR A 138 -18.73 -2.29 -7.66
N GLU A 139 -17.60 -2.48 -6.97
CA GLU A 139 -16.27 -2.32 -7.55
C GLU A 139 -15.71 -3.70 -7.89
N GLU A 140 -15.08 -3.83 -9.05
CA GLU A 140 -14.43 -5.08 -9.46
C GLU A 140 -13.02 -4.81 -9.98
N TYR A 141 -12.10 -5.69 -9.61
CA TYR A 141 -10.68 -5.63 -9.97
C TYR A 141 -10.26 -6.97 -10.55
N VAL A 142 -9.68 -6.93 -11.74
CA VAL A 142 -9.33 -8.13 -12.51
C VAL A 142 -7.87 -8.07 -12.93
N LEU A 143 -7.14 -9.16 -12.69
CA LEU A 143 -5.86 -9.44 -13.32
C LEU A 143 -6.07 -10.59 -14.29
N LEU A 144 -5.88 -10.35 -15.58
CA LEU A 144 -6.10 -11.35 -16.61
C LEU A 144 -4.97 -11.31 -17.63
N ASN A 145 -4.26 -12.42 -17.78
CA ASN A 145 -3.12 -12.58 -18.67
C ASN A 145 -2.00 -11.54 -18.45
N GLY A 146 -1.83 -11.07 -17.21
CA GLY A 146 -0.86 -10.03 -16.87
C GLY A 146 -1.33 -8.60 -17.17
N HIS A 147 -2.59 -8.42 -17.54
CA HIS A 147 -3.24 -7.12 -17.71
C HIS A 147 -4.14 -6.84 -16.51
N GLY A 148 -4.07 -5.64 -15.94
CA GLY A 148 -4.88 -5.24 -14.80
C GLY A 148 -6.02 -4.30 -15.17
N TYR A 149 -7.21 -4.57 -14.65
CA TYR A 149 -8.44 -3.84 -14.93
C TYR A 149 -9.17 -3.48 -13.64
N TRP A 150 -9.92 -2.38 -13.68
CA TRP A 150 -10.94 -2.05 -12.70
C TRP A 150 -12.26 -1.73 -13.41
N SER A 151 -13.37 -2.00 -12.75
CA SER A 151 -14.70 -1.59 -13.20
C SER A 151 -15.59 -1.18 -12.02
N ILE A 152 -16.51 -0.26 -12.30
CA ILE A 152 -17.58 0.16 -11.40
C ILE A 152 -18.88 -0.27 -12.05
N LEU A 153 -19.63 -1.10 -11.36
CA LEU A 153 -20.88 -1.69 -11.81
C LEU A 153 -22.04 -1.13 -10.99
N ALA A 154 -23.16 -0.86 -11.65
CA ALA A 154 -24.40 -0.52 -10.98
C ALA A 154 -24.86 -1.68 -10.10
N ASN A 155 -25.52 -1.35 -9.00
CA ASN A 155 -26.11 -2.34 -8.10
C ASN A 155 -27.47 -2.88 -8.61
N ASP A 156 -27.64 -2.99 -9.93
CA ASP A 156 -28.83 -3.53 -10.61
C ASP A 156 -28.66 -5.01 -10.96
N ASP A 157 -29.73 -5.64 -11.48
CA ASP A 157 -29.74 -7.08 -11.79
C ASP A 157 -28.80 -7.45 -12.95
N ASP A 158 -28.53 -6.49 -13.84
CA ASP A 158 -27.67 -6.66 -15.03
C ASP A 158 -26.20 -6.30 -14.76
N ALA A 159 -25.87 -5.81 -13.56
CA ALA A 159 -24.56 -5.28 -13.19
C ALA A 159 -24.02 -4.27 -14.22
N THR A 160 -24.85 -3.30 -14.62
CA THR A 160 -24.55 -2.36 -15.70
C THR A 160 -23.20 -1.66 -15.46
N GLN A 161 -22.25 -1.79 -16.39
CA GLN A 161 -20.94 -1.14 -16.28
C GLN A 161 -21.09 0.39 -16.35
N LEU A 162 -20.81 1.08 -15.25
CA LEU A 162 -20.84 2.53 -15.15
C LEU A 162 -19.53 3.16 -15.61
N SER A 163 -18.41 2.49 -15.32
CA SER A 163 -17.07 2.91 -15.72
C SER A 163 -16.10 1.74 -15.65
N ALA A 164 -15.02 1.79 -16.43
CA ALA A 164 -13.92 0.84 -16.34
C ALA A 164 -12.61 1.49 -16.80
N GLY A 165 -11.49 0.86 -16.47
CA GLY A 165 -10.17 1.29 -16.92
C GLY A 165 -9.06 0.33 -16.55
N CYS A 166 -7.83 0.77 -16.76
CA CYS A 166 -6.63 -0.01 -16.54
C CYS A 166 -6.01 0.26 -15.17
N LEU A 167 -5.60 -0.81 -14.49
CA LEU A 167 -4.73 -0.71 -13.32
C LEU A 167 -3.29 -0.44 -13.78
N GLN A 168 -2.54 0.29 -12.96
CA GLN A 168 -1.10 0.47 -13.14
C GLN A 168 -0.32 -0.56 -12.30
N PRO A 169 0.97 -0.82 -12.60
CA PRO A 169 1.78 -1.78 -11.85
C PRO A 169 1.82 -1.51 -10.34
N THR A 170 1.79 -0.23 -9.92
CA THR A 170 1.77 0.16 -8.50
C THR A 170 0.44 -0.11 -7.80
N GLN A 171 -0.62 -0.40 -8.55
CA GLN A 171 -1.97 -0.69 -8.04
C GLN A 171 -2.24 -2.19 -7.92
N VAL A 172 -1.26 -3.03 -8.21
CA VAL A 172 -1.37 -4.48 -8.02
C VAL A 172 -0.30 -4.90 -7.01
N PRO A 173 -0.61 -5.81 -6.06
CA PRO A 173 0.41 -6.36 -5.18
C PRO A 173 1.58 -6.94 -6.00
N PRO A 174 2.84 -6.73 -5.60
CA PRO A 174 4.00 -7.17 -6.36
C PRO A 174 4.22 -8.68 -6.21
N MET A 175 3.37 -9.48 -6.87
CA MET A 175 3.34 -10.95 -6.74
C MET A 175 4.66 -11.61 -7.16
N SER A 176 5.45 -10.95 -8.00
CA SER A 176 6.82 -11.34 -8.34
C SER A 176 7.73 -11.46 -7.11
N LEU A 177 7.43 -10.75 -6.01
CA LEU A 177 8.15 -10.84 -4.75
C LEU A 177 7.72 -12.01 -3.87
N LEU A 178 6.57 -12.64 -4.11
CA LEU A 178 6.03 -13.66 -3.19
C LEU A 178 6.97 -14.88 -3.08
N GLN A 179 7.46 -15.41 -4.20
CA GLN A 179 8.39 -16.55 -4.19
C GLN A 179 9.71 -16.24 -3.46
N PRO A 180 10.44 -15.15 -3.77
CA PRO A 180 11.64 -14.82 -3.01
C PRO A 180 11.34 -14.50 -1.53
N SER A 181 10.19 -13.90 -1.21
CA SER A 181 9.73 -13.70 0.17
C SER A 181 9.53 -15.01 0.94
N LEU A 182 8.85 -15.99 0.34
CA LEU A 182 8.69 -17.32 0.94
C LEU A 182 10.03 -18.03 1.08
N THR A 183 10.88 -17.96 0.05
CA THR A 183 12.22 -18.59 0.08
C THR A 183 13.11 -17.97 1.16
N SER A 184 12.99 -16.66 1.42
CA SER A 184 13.75 -15.94 2.45
C SER A 184 13.12 -15.99 3.85
N SER A 185 11.91 -16.56 3.98
CA SER A 185 11.19 -16.66 5.26
C SER A 185 11.97 -17.37 6.37
N ARG A 186 11.59 -17.11 7.62
CA ARG A 186 12.15 -17.80 8.80
C ARG A 186 11.05 -18.46 9.62
N ILE A 187 11.34 -19.62 10.20
CA ILE A 187 10.46 -20.21 11.21
C ILE A 187 10.52 -19.36 12.48
N VAL A 188 9.36 -19.09 13.05
CA VAL A 188 9.19 -18.44 14.35
C VAL A 188 8.37 -19.36 15.28
N GLY A 189 8.59 -19.24 16.59
CA GLY A 189 7.82 -19.98 17.61
C GLY A 189 6.64 -19.20 18.16
N ASN A 190 6.67 -17.87 18.06
CA ASN A 190 5.67 -16.97 18.62
C ASN A 190 5.38 -15.80 17.68
N VAL A 191 4.18 -15.25 17.75
CA VAL A 191 3.82 -13.95 17.15
C VAL A 191 3.48 -12.98 18.26
N ILE A 192 4.03 -11.79 18.18
CA ILE A 192 3.68 -10.67 19.05
C ILE A 192 3.15 -9.55 18.14
N VAL A 193 2.01 -8.98 18.53
CA VAL A 193 1.42 -7.80 17.90
C VAL A 193 1.48 -6.65 18.92
N GLY A 194 2.25 -5.62 18.62
CA GLY A 194 2.62 -4.59 19.60
C GLY A 194 3.34 -5.23 20.79
N ASP A 195 2.70 -5.23 21.95
CA ASP A 195 3.22 -5.85 23.18
C ASP A 195 2.49 -7.15 23.56
N THR A 196 1.58 -7.64 22.72
CA THR A 196 0.68 -8.77 23.05
C THR A 196 1.04 -10.02 22.25
N ALA A 197 1.26 -11.13 22.95
CA ALA A 197 1.41 -12.44 22.30
C ALA A 197 0.07 -12.88 21.69
N VAL A 198 0.10 -13.27 20.42
CA VAL A 198 -1.07 -13.74 19.67
C VAL A 198 -0.87 -15.19 19.32
N ASP A 199 -1.86 -16.02 19.67
CA ASP A 199 -1.94 -17.38 19.18
C ASP A 199 -2.54 -17.37 17.76
N MET A 200 -1.76 -17.90 16.80
CA MET A 200 -2.21 -18.06 15.41
C MET A 200 -2.75 -19.46 15.12
N SER A 201 -2.76 -20.36 16.10
CA SER A 201 -3.27 -21.74 16.04
C SER A 201 -2.89 -22.46 14.73
N CYS A 202 -1.62 -22.84 14.61
CA CYS A 202 -1.10 -23.60 13.48
C CYS A 202 -1.15 -25.10 13.72
N ASP A 203 -2.33 -25.70 13.55
CA ASP A 203 -2.54 -27.13 13.73
C ASP A 203 -1.61 -27.95 12.81
N ASP A 204 -0.71 -28.73 13.42
CA ASP A 204 0.30 -29.56 12.75
C ASP A 204 1.10 -28.82 11.66
N GLY A 205 1.38 -27.53 11.86
CA GLY A 205 2.03 -26.65 10.87
C GLY A 205 3.32 -25.99 11.34
N TYR A 206 3.80 -25.06 10.51
CA TYR A 206 4.90 -24.14 10.81
C TYR A 206 4.41 -22.71 10.79
N LEU A 207 4.89 -21.91 11.74
CA LEU A 207 4.71 -20.47 11.72
C LEU A 207 5.93 -19.83 11.05
N LEU A 208 5.68 -19.04 10.01
CA LEU A 208 6.70 -18.42 9.17
C LEU A 208 6.57 -16.90 9.24
N GLU A 209 7.68 -16.21 9.50
CA GLU A 209 7.76 -14.77 9.23
C GLU A 209 8.17 -14.56 7.77
N VAL A 210 7.34 -13.81 7.04
CA VAL A 210 7.49 -13.52 5.62
C VAL A 210 7.43 -12.01 5.44
N ALA A 211 8.47 -11.42 4.87
CA ALA A 211 8.46 -10.01 4.45
C ALA A 211 7.95 -9.92 3.01
N PHE A 212 6.84 -9.21 2.77
CA PHE A 212 6.21 -9.06 1.46
C PHE A 212 5.72 -7.63 1.27
N ALA A 213 6.02 -7.02 0.11
CA ALA A 213 5.65 -5.64 -0.20
C ALA A 213 6.08 -4.60 0.87
N GLY A 214 7.21 -4.82 1.54
CA GLY A 214 7.69 -3.96 2.62
C GLY A 214 7.07 -4.25 4.00
N GLU A 215 6.02 -5.05 4.06
CA GLU A 215 5.32 -5.43 5.30
C GLU A 215 5.81 -6.80 5.81
N ILE A 216 5.64 -7.05 7.11
CA ILE A 216 5.90 -8.35 7.74
C ILE A 216 4.57 -9.05 7.98
N PHE A 217 4.52 -10.33 7.60
CA PHE A 217 3.40 -11.23 7.89
C PHE A 217 3.90 -12.45 8.63
N ALA A 218 3.17 -12.85 9.66
CA ALA A 218 3.25 -14.20 10.22
C ALA A 218 2.28 -15.10 9.45
N TRP A 219 2.78 -16.19 8.90
CA TRP A 219 2.04 -17.14 8.08
C TRP A 219 1.99 -18.51 8.75
N CYS A 220 0.82 -19.12 8.68
CA CYS A 220 0.62 -20.51 9.01
C CYS A 220 0.75 -21.37 7.75
N ALA A 221 1.69 -22.31 7.77
CA ALA A 221 1.92 -23.27 6.70
C ALA A 221 1.66 -24.69 7.20
N SER A 222 0.80 -25.44 6.51
CA SER A 222 0.53 -26.84 6.81
C SER A 222 1.76 -27.72 6.51
N SER A 223 2.19 -28.52 7.48
CA SER A 223 3.32 -29.45 7.27
C SER A 223 2.95 -30.66 6.42
N THR A 224 1.66 -31.01 6.35
CA THR A 224 1.16 -32.20 5.66
C THR A 224 0.82 -31.91 4.20
N THR A 225 0.17 -30.77 3.93
CA THR A 225 -0.28 -30.40 2.58
C THR A 225 0.67 -29.42 1.88
N SER A 226 1.67 -28.88 2.59
CA SER A 226 2.52 -27.80 2.04
C SER A 226 1.70 -26.63 1.50
N GLN A 227 0.65 -26.24 2.22
CA GLN A 227 -0.24 -25.13 1.89
C GLN A 227 -0.06 -23.98 2.89
N LEU A 228 -0.07 -22.74 2.38
CA LEU A 228 -0.30 -21.56 3.21
C LEU A 228 -1.79 -21.48 3.57
N VAL A 229 -2.13 -21.34 4.84
CA VAL A 229 -3.51 -21.44 5.32
C VAL A 229 -4.03 -20.11 5.86
N HIS A 230 -3.26 -19.45 6.72
CA HIS A 230 -3.67 -18.20 7.36
C HIS A 230 -2.47 -17.27 7.51
N ALA A 231 -2.69 -15.96 7.40
CA ALA A 231 -1.69 -14.95 7.63
C ALA A 231 -2.22 -13.84 8.54
N LYS A 232 -1.32 -13.30 9.36
CA LYS A 232 -1.54 -12.10 10.14
C LYS A 232 -0.41 -11.11 9.87
N GLY A 233 -0.76 -9.94 9.36
CA GLY A 233 0.12 -8.78 9.34
C GLY A 233 -0.33 -7.76 10.38
N SER A 234 0.31 -6.60 10.37
CA SER A 234 -0.07 -5.47 11.23
C SER A 234 -1.45 -4.92 10.88
N ASP A 235 -1.79 -4.88 9.58
CA ASP A 235 -2.99 -4.21 9.07
C ASP A 235 -4.04 -5.14 8.45
N LEU A 236 -3.65 -6.37 8.12
CA LEU A 236 -4.49 -7.35 7.44
C LEU A 236 -4.40 -8.73 8.10
N THR A 237 -5.50 -9.48 8.03
CA THR A 237 -5.45 -10.95 8.11
C THR A 237 -5.91 -11.56 6.80
N LEU A 238 -5.29 -12.68 6.42
CA LEU A 238 -5.58 -13.41 5.19
C LEU A 238 -5.91 -14.86 5.53
N THR A 239 -6.90 -15.44 4.88
CA THR A 239 -7.20 -16.88 4.97
C THR A 239 -7.28 -17.46 3.57
N LEU A 240 -6.56 -18.55 3.32
CA LEU A 240 -6.43 -19.18 2.02
C LEU A 240 -7.18 -20.51 2.01
N THR A 241 -8.05 -20.67 1.02
CA THR A 241 -8.77 -21.92 0.75
C THR A 241 -8.43 -22.39 -0.66
N TYR A 242 -7.86 -23.59 -0.77
CA TYR A 242 -7.50 -24.21 -2.06
C TYR A 242 -8.73 -24.94 -2.59
N LEU A 243 -9.24 -24.49 -3.73
CA LEU A 243 -10.46 -25.00 -4.33
C LEU A 243 -10.14 -26.10 -5.34
N SER A 244 -10.81 -27.24 -5.22
CA SER A 244 -10.80 -28.32 -6.22
C SER A 244 -12.01 -28.28 -7.15
N ASP A 245 -13.13 -27.73 -6.66
CA ASP A 245 -14.32 -27.45 -7.46
C ASP A 245 -14.27 -25.98 -7.90
N LEU A 246 -14.39 -25.75 -9.21
CA LEU A 246 -14.32 -24.42 -9.81
C LEU A 246 -15.71 -23.82 -10.03
N ALA A 247 -16.80 -24.51 -9.63
CA ALA A 247 -18.16 -24.00 -9.78
C ALA A 247 -18.39 -22.66 -9.05
N ASP A 248 -17.74 -22.47 -7.90
CA ASP A 248 -17.84 -21.25 -7.09
C ASP A 248 -16.80 -20.19 -7.47
N VAL A 249 -15.88 -20.48 -8.40
CA VAL A 249 -14.88 -19.52 -8.87
C VAL A 249 -15.53 -18.61 -9.92
N PRO A 250 -15.61 -17.28 -9.67
CA PRO A 250 -16.17 -16.36 -10.64
C PRO A 250 -15.40 -16.41 -11.96
N THR A 251 -16.10 -16.23 -13.07
CA THR A 251 -15.44 -16.17 -14.37
C THR A 251 -14.60 -14.88 -14.45
N ILE A 252 -13.29 -15.03 -14.64
CA ILE A 252 -12.38 -13.89 -14.75
C ILE A 252 -12.46 -13.35 -16.17
N GLN A 253 -13.06 -12.17 -16.33
CA GLN A 253 -13.24 -11.52 -17.62
C GLN A 253 -12.80 -10.06 -17.54
N ALA A 254 -12.20 -9.55 -18.61
CA ALA A 254 -11.91 -8.13 -18.71
C ALA A 254 -13.22 -7.35 -18.89
N PRO A 255 -13.36 -6.16 -18.29
CA PRO A 255 -14.50 -5.29 -18.55
C PRO A 255 -14.49 -4.78 -20.00
N HIS A 256 -15.63 -4.25 -20.45
CA HIS A 256 -15.72 -3.69 -21.79
C HIS A 256 -14.91 -2.39 -21.88
N LEU A 257 -13.86 -2.37 -22.69
CA LEU A 257 -13.01 -1.23 -22.99
C LEU A 257 -12.78 -1.11 -24.50
N ASP A 258 -12.58 0.12 -24.99
CA ASP A 258 -12.27 0.37 -26.40
C ASP A 258 -10.90 -0.21 -26.81
N GLU A 259 -9.95 -0.22 -25.86
CA GLU A 259 -8.60 -0.76 -26.03
C GLU A 259 -8.24 -1.66 -24.84
N MET A 260 -7.44 -2.70 -25.12
CA MET A 260 -6.91 -3.59 -24.10
C MET A 260 -5.87 -2.85 -23.23
N CYS A 261 -5.89 -3.11 -21.93
CA CYS A 261 -4.93 -2.51 -21.01
C CYS A 261 -3.50 -2.95 -21.32
N PRO A 262 -2.47 -2.15 -20.98
CA PRO A 262 -1.09 -2.58 -21.12
C PRO A 262 -0.77 -3.75 -20.18
N THR A 263 0.24 -4.56 -20.53
CA THR A 263 0.78 -5.59 -19.65
C THR A 263 1.46 -4.94 -18.45
N LEU A 264 1.22 -5.47 -17.25
CA LEU A 264 1.87 -5.03 -16.02
C LEU A 264 3.27 -5.65 -15.93
N ASP A 265 4.30 -4.83 -16.15
CA ASP A 265 5.68 -5.26 -15.87
C ASP A 265 5.96 -5.05 -14.37
N THR A 266 6.02 -6.15 -13.61
CA THR A 266 6.15 -6.13 -12.14
C THR A 266 7.58 -6.39 -11.67
N THR A 267 8.59 -6.15 -12.53
CA THR A 267 9.99 -6.23 -12.13
C THR A 267 10.34 -5.08 -11.18
N MET A 268 10.00 -5.22 -9.90
CA MET A 268 10.56 -4.38 -8.85
C MET A 268 11.94 -4.93 -8.42
N PRO A 269 12.89 -4.06 -8.05
CA PRO A 269 14.12 -4.52 -7.41
C PRO A 269 13.76 -5.27 -6.13
N LEU A 270 14.29 -6.49 -5.96
CA LEU A 270 14.18 -7.26 -4.73
C LEU A 270 14.55 -6.36 -3.53
N ALA A 271 13.60 -6.06 -2.66
CA ALA A 271 13.91 -5.54 -1.35
C ALA A 271 14.73 -6.60 -0.62
N VAL A 272 15.97 -6.26 -0.27
CA VAL A 272 16.84 -7.14 0.50
C VAL A 272 16.23 -7.29 1.89
N ALA A 273 15.59 -8.44 2.15
CA ALA A 273 15.15 -8.78 3.50
C ALA A 273 16.36 -8.67 4.44
N PRO A 274 16.27 -7.93 5.57
CA PRO A 274 17.36 -7.87 6.52
C PRO A 274 17.68 -9.29 7.01
N GLN A 275 18.91 -9.75 6.74
CA GLN A 275 19.40 -11.01 7.27
C GLN A 275 19.62 -10.88 8.77
N ALA A 276 18.57 -11.13 9.56
CA ALA A 276 18.72 -11.32 10.98
C ALA A 276 19.45 -12.65 11.22
N ARG A 277 20.68 -12.58 11.75
CA ARG A 277 21.42 -13.74 12.26
C ARG A 277 20.62 -14.31 13.44
N ALA A 278 19.94 -15.44 13.23
CA ALA A 278 19.16 -16.09 14.29
C ALA A 278 20.09 -16.62 15.40
N THR A 279 20.15 -15.92 16.53
CA THR A 279 20.68 -16.46 17.77
C THR A 279 19.57 -17.21 18.51
N ARG A 280 19.64 -18.55 18.46
CA ARG A 280 19.21 -19.63 19.39
C ARG A 280 17.99 -19.51 20.34
N ALA A 281 17.37 -18.36 20.56
CA ALA A 281 16.03 -18.25 21.14
C ALA A 281 14.98 -18.61 20.06
N GLU A 282 13.83 -19.15 20.46
CA GLU A 282 12.69 -19.29 19.56
C GLU A 282 12.41 -17.94 18.91
N ALA A 283 12.65 -17.82 17.60
CA ALA A 283 12.48 -16.55 16.91
C ALA A 283 11.02 -16.12 17.03
N THR A 284 10.78 -14.83 17.27
CA THR A 284 9.45 -14.25 17.39
C THR A 284 9.19 -13.35 16.19
N ALA A 285 8.04 -13.50 15.54
CA ALA A 285 7.57 -12.52 14.58
C ALA A 285 6.99 -11.33 15.33
N GLN A 286 7.56 -10.15 15.10
CA GLN A 286 7.09 -8.89 15.65
C GLN A 286 6.27 -8.16 14.60
N LEU A 287 4.99 -7.98 14.90
CA LEU A 287 4.04 -7.23 14.10
C LEU A 287 3.65 -5.98 14.88
N GLU A 288 3.40 -4.89 14.16
CA GLU A 288 2.93 -3.66 14.77
C GLU A 288 1.41 -3.74 15.01
N SER A 289 0.90 -2.97 15.97
CA SER A 289 -0.55 -2.82 16.15
C SER A 289 -1.19 -2.18 14.93
N ALA A 290 -2.45 -2.55 14.64
CA ALA A 290 -3.23 -1.97 13.55
C ALA A 290 -3.60 -0.49 13.79
N THR A 291 -3.60 -0.07 15.06
CA THR A 291 -3.84 1.31 15.49
C THR A 291 -2.71 1.77 16.41
N CYS A 292 -2.52 3.07 16.47
CA CYS A 292 -1.47 3.71 17.26
C CYS A 292 -2.06 4.69 18.28
N GLY A 293 -1.48 4.69 19.47
CA GLY A 293 -1.68 5.77 20.44
C GLY A 293 -0.77 6.95 20.13
N CYS A 294 -1.12 8.12 20.66
CA CYS A 294 -0.26 9.29 20.55
C CYS A 294 1.10 9.05 21.23
N GLN A 295 2.20 9.29 20.51
CA GLN A 295 3.55 9.14 21.06
C GLN A 295 4.08 10.46 21.63
N GLY A 296 3.57 11.59 21.14
CA GLY A 296 3.88 12.94 21.62
C GLY A 296 2.89 13.54 22.63
N ASP A 297 2.98 14.86 22.81
CA ASP A 297 2.01 15.63 23.57
C ASP A 297 0.72 15.80 22.76
N MET A 298 -0.43 15.49 23.38
CA MET A 298 -1.73 15.81 22.78
C MET A 298 -1.89 17.33 22.67
N LYS A 299 -2.23 17.82 21.47
CA LYS A 299 -2.41 19.26 21.17
C LYS A 299 -3.67 19.47 20.34
N PRO A 300 -4.26 20.68 20.34
CA PRO A 300 -5.24 21.05 19.33
C PRO A 300 -4.64 20.88 17.93
N CYS A 301 -5.45 20.42 16.98
CA CYS A 301 -5.02 20.26 15.59
C CYS A 301 -5.76 21.22 14.66
N LEU A 302 -5.01 21.86 13.78
CA LEU A 302 -5.55 22.68 12.70
C LEU A 302 -5.18 22.06 11.35
N PHE A 303 -6.19 21.73 10.56
CA PHE A 303 -6.06 21.24 9.20
C PHE A 303 -6.37 22.37 8.22
N LEU A 304 -5.37 22.71 7.40
CA LEU A 304 -5.45 23.73 6.35
C LEU A 304 -5.32 23.08 4.97
N HIS A 305 -6.42 23.12 4.21
CA HIS A 305 -6.50 22.50 2.88
C HIS A 305 -5.66 23.24 1.83
N GLY A 306 -5.52 22.60 0.66
CA GLY A 306 -4.93 23.20 -0.54
C GLY A 306 -5.91 24.10 -1.30
N VAL A 307 -5.79 24.12 -2.63
CA VAL A 307 -6.77 24.78 -3.49
C VAL A 307 -8.07 23.98 -3.53
N GLY A 308 -9.22 24.62 -3.29
CA GLY A 308 -10.52 23.96 -3.47
C GLY A 308 -11.75 24.77 -3.03
N GLU A 309 -11.60 25.62 -2.02
CA GLU A 309 -12.70 26.41 -1.48
C GLU A 309 -12.74 27.81 -2.10
N SER A 310 -13.90 28.23 -2.59
CA SER A 310 -14.10 29.53 -3.26
C SER A 310 -14.56 30.65 -2.32
N SER A 311 -14.71 30.36 -1.03
CA SER A 311 -15.07 31.36 -0.03
C SER A 311 -14.56 30.94 1.35
N THR A 312 -14.21 31.93 2.18
CA THR A 312 -13.87 31.70 3.59
C THR A 312 -15.14 31.45 4.39
N GLN A 313 -15.15 30.39 5.19
CA GLN A 313 -16.28 29.97 6.03
C GLN A 313 -15.81 29.66 7.46
N ALA A 314 -16.76 29.47 8.38
CA ALA A 314 -16.45 29.06 9.74
C ALA A 314 -15.81 27.67 9.75
N SER A 315 -14.79 27.48 10.60
CA SER A 315 -14.13 26.19 10.77
C SER A 315 -15.08 25.11 11.29
N THR A 316 -14.82 23.86 10.92
CA THR A 316 -15.62 22.69 11.33
C THR A 316 -14.76 21.65 12.05
N SER A 317 -15.41 20.64 12.64
CA SER A 317 -14.73 19.50 13.29
C SER A 317 -14.52 18.30 12.36
N THR A 318 -15.06 18.34 11.14
CA THR A 318 -14.84 17.35 10.07
C THR A 318 -14.84 18.05 8.71
N PHE A 319 -14.12 17.50 7.74
CA PHE A 319 -14.12 18.02 6.37
C PHE A 319 -13.76 16.94 5.33
N ALA A 320 -14.67 15.98 5.15
CA ALA A 320 -14.44 14.78 4.35
C ALA A 320 -14.03 15.05 2.89
N ALA A 321 -14.54 16.11 2.27
CA ALA A 321 -14.20 16.46 0.89
C ALA A 321 -12.70 16.76 0.68
N SER A 322 -12.02 17.28 1.70
CA SER A 322 -10.58 17.59 1.64
C SER A 322 -9.72 16.56 2.37
N TRP A 323 -10.24 15.94 3.42
CA TRP A 323 -9.43 15.19 4.40
C TRP A 323 -9.92 13.76 4.68
N GLY A 324 -10.97 13.30 4.00
CA GLY A 324 -11.60 12.01 4.30
C GLY A 324 -12.06 11.93 5.75
N SER A 325 -11.82 10.79 6.39
CA SER A 325 -12.22 10.54 7.79
C SER A 325 -11.03 10.58 8.75
N ILE A 326 -10.08 11.49 8.54
CA ILE A 326 -8.87 11.61 9.37
C ILE A 326 -9.19 11.91 10.84
N GLU A 327 -10.36 12.48 11.14
CA GLU A 327 -10.83 12.70 12.50
C GLU A 327 -10.89 11.42 13.35
N ASN A 328 -11.06 10.27 12.70
CA ASN A 328 -11.12 8.97 13.37
C ASN A 328 -9.73 8.36 13.62
N ASN A 329 -8.66 8.96 13.08
CA ASN A 329 -7.29 8.42 13.10
C ASN A 329 -6.27 9.49 13.53
N SER A 330 -6.67 10.38 14.45
CA SER A 330 -5.87 11.52 14.91
C SER A 330 -5.62 11.48 16.42
N PRO A 331 -4.93 10.45 16.96
CA PRO A 331 -4.84 10.20 18.40
C PRO A 331 -4.10 11.30 19.18
N CYS A 332 -3.22 12.06 18.53
CA CYS A 332 -2.52 13.20 19.14
C CYS A 332 -3.32 14.51 19.15
N CYS A 333 -4.52 14.53 18.57
CA CYS A 333 -5.35 15.72 18.52
C CYS A 333 -6.29 15.77 19.72
N SER A 334 -6.11 16.74 20.62
CA SER A 334 -7.06 16.99 21.72
C SER A 334 -8.37 17.63 21.22
N SER A 335 -8.30 18.31 20.08
CA SER A 335 -9.44 18.85 19.33
C SER A 335 -9.06 18.95 17.86
N LEU A 336 -10.07 18.93 16.98
CA LEU A 336 -9.88 18.98 15.54
C LEU A 336 -10.58 20.22 14.98
N THR A 337 -9.82 21.04 14.25
CA THR A 337 -10.32 22.21 13.55
C THR A 337 -9.91 22.11 12.08
N PHE A 338 -10.89 22.16 11.18
CA PHE A 338 -10.67 22.24 9.75
C PHE A 338 -10.98 23.67 9.30
N ALA A 339 -9.96 24.40 8.85
CA ALA A 339 -10.15 25.75 8.32
C ALA A 339 -10.76 25.68 6.91
N HIS A 340 -11.67 26.61 6.61
CA HIS A 340 -12.26 26.78 5.28
C HIS A 340 -11.91 28.18 4.78
N LEU A 341 -10.86 28.29 3.96
CA LEU A 341 -10.35 29.57 3.46
C LEU A 341 -10.57 29.70 1.96
N ASP A 342 -10.82 30.91 1.45
CA ASP A 342 -10.90 31.16 0.00
C ASP A 342 -9.53 30.94 -0.66
N THR A 343 -9.38 29.76 -1.22
CA THR A 343 -8.16 29.21 -1.84
C THR A 343 -8.35 28.99 -3.33
N VAL A 344 -9.41 29.55 -3.92
CA VAL A 344 -9.64 29.54 -5.38
C VAL A 344 -9.49 30.94 -5.93
N SER A 345 -10.13 31.92 -5.29
CA SER A 345 -10.23 33.28 -5.82
C SER A 345 -9.01 34.14 -5.50
N ARG A 346 -8.14 33.68 -4.60
CA ARG A 346 -6.98 34.44 -4.10
C ARG A 346 -5.67 33.70 -4.37
N PRO A 347 -4.59 34.40 -4.78
CA PRO A 347 -3.26 33.81 -4.81
C PRO A 347 -2.83 33.42 -3.39
N TRP A 348 -1.98 32.40 -3.25
CA TRP A 348 -1.59 31.88 -1.94
C TRP A 348 -0.87 32.90 -1.03
N TYR A 349 -0.27 33.94 -1.62
CA TYR A 349 0.42 35.03 -0.92
C TYR A 349 -0.47 36.28 -0.71
N ASP A 350 -1.79 36.17 -0.92
CA ASP A 350 -2.72 37.27 -0.65
C ASP A 350 -2.73 37.66 0.85
N ALA A 351 -2.56 38.94 1.15
CA ALA A 351 -2.41 39.40 2.53
C ALA A 351 -3.62 39.08 3.43
N THR A 352 -4.85 39.10 2.87
CA THR A 352 -6.06 38.75 3.62
C THR A 352 -6.11 37.25 3.88
N LEU A 353 -5.81 36.41 2.88
CA LEU A 353 -5.71 34.96 3.05
C LEU A 353 -4.66 34.56 4.10
N LEU A 354 -3.48 35.19 4.07
CA LEU A 354 -2.42 34.93 5.04
C LEU A 354 -2.84 35.33 6.47
N GLN A 355 -3.58 36.44 6.62
CA GLN A 355 -4.13 36.84 7.92
C GLN A 355 -5.22 35.87 8.41
N GLU A 356 -6.13 35.45 7.54
CA GLU A 356 -7.19 34.48 7.86
C GLU A 356 -6.59 33.14 8.35
N PHE A 357 -5.47 32.70 7.77
CA PHE A 357 -4.71 31.57 8.29
C PHE A 357 -4.20 31.81 9.72
N CYS A 358 -3.57 32.96 9.97
CA CYS A 358 -3.05 33.29 11.31
C CYS A 358 -4.17 33.34 12.35
N ASP A 359 -5.32 33.92 11.99
CA ASP A 359 -6.50 33.99 12.87
C ASP A 359 -7.03 32.58 13.18
N ALA A 360 -7.08 31.68 12.17
CA ALA A 360 -7.45 30.28 12.38
C ALA A 360 -6.44 29.53 13.27
N ALA A 361 -5.13 29.75 13.07
CA ALA A 361 -4.08 29.13 13.86
C ALA A 361 -4.11 29.58 15.33
N LEU A 362 -4.26 30.88 15.57
CA LEU A 362 -4.40 31.43 16.93
C LEU A 362 -5.73 30.98 17.57
N GLY A 363 -6.81 30.91 16.81
CA GLY A 363 -8.11 30.46 17.30
C GLY A 363 -8.15 28.99 17.70
N ALA A 364 -7.43 28.12 16.98
CA ALA A 364 -7.38 26.68 17.25
C ALA A 364 -6.35 26.32 18.35
N ALA A 365 -5.23 27.04 18.40
CA ALA A 365 -4.14 26.74 19.33
C ALA A 365 -4.48 27.07 20.79
N SER A 366 -3.79 26.39 21.71
CA SER A 366 -3.79 26.74 23.13
C SER A 366 -2.45 27.35 23.53
N ASN A 367 -2.41 28.04 24.68
CA ASN A 367 -1.18 28.64 25.23
C ASN A 367 -0.47 29.63 24.28
N ASN A 368 -1.24 30.41 23.52
CA ASN A 368 -0.72 31.49 22.66
C ASN A 368 -0.06 32.59 23.48
N ASN A 369 0.91 33.28 22.87
CA ASN A 369 1.53 34.48 23.44
C ASN A 369 1.48 35.64 22.43
N GLY A 370 0.46 36.49 22.56
CA GLY A 370 0.19 37.53 21.58
C GLY A 370 -0.05 36.91 20.20
N ASN A 371 0.84 37.22 19.25
CA ASN A 371 0.78 36.73 17.87
C ASN A 371 1.60 35.45 17.62
N ALA A 372 2.15 34.86 18.68
CA ALA A 372 2.82 33.56 18.61
C ALA A 372 1.84 32.43 18.91
N VAL A 373 1.64 31.56 17.93
CA VAL A 373 0.85 30.33 18.01
C VAL A 373 1.53 29.36 18.97
N GLY A 374 0.79 28.93 19.99
CA GLY A 374 1.27 28.07 21.07
C GLY A 374 1.23 26.58 20.73
N ASP A 375 0.58 25.79 21.58
CA ASP A 375 0.41 24.35 21.40
C ASP A 375 -0.57 24.08 20.25
N LEU A 376 -0.04 23.54 19.15
CA LEU A 376 -0.81 23.19 17.96
C LEU A 376 -0.10 22.09 17.17
N ILE A 377 -0.84 21.13 16.62
CA ILE A 377 -0.39 20.34 15.47
C ILE A 377 -1.00 20.99 14.23
N LEU A 378 -0.16 21.61 13.43
CA LEU A 378 -0.54 22.24 12.18
C LEU A 378 -0.37 21.24 11.04
N VAL A 379 -1.47 20.89 10.37
CA VAL A 379 -1.49 20.00 9.22
C VAL A 379 -1.84 20.81 7.97
N THR A 380 -0.92 20.89 7.02
CA THR A 380 -1.11 21.66 5.79
C THR A 380 -0.97 20.78 4.57
N HIS A 381 -1.93 20.84 3.65
CA HIS A 381 -1.90 20.10 2.39
C HIS A 381 -1.73 21.05 1.19
N SER A 382 -0.92 20.63 0.22
CA SER A 382 -0.77 21.33 -1.07
C SER A 382 -0.48 22.83 -0.86
N MET A 383 -1.27 23.73 -1.48
CA MET A 383 -1.15 25.18 -1.33
C MET A 383 -1.19 25.68 0.13
N GLY A 384 -1.83 24.96 1.06
CA GLY A 384 -1.83 25.32 2.48
C GLY A 384 -0.43 25.45 3.07
N ASN A 385 0.55 24.69 2.56
CA ASN A 385 1.95 24.80 2.99
C ASN A 385 2.55 26.18 2.68
N LEU A 386 2.23 26.72 1.50
CA LEU A 386 2.68 28.04 1.05
C LEU A 386 1.97 29.16 1.81
N ILE A 387 0.66 29.00 2.08
CA ILE A 387 -0.10 29.95 2.91
C ILE A 387 0.51 30.04 4.31
N ALA A 388 0.74 28.90 4.96
CA ALA A 388 1.35 28.87 6.29
C ALA A 388 2.76 29.47 6.30
N GLY A 389 3.62 29.05 5.35
CA GLY A 389 4.97 29.59 5.22
C GLY A 389 4.99 31.08 4.89
N GLY A 390 4.08 31.53 4.02
CA GLY A 390 3.92 32.93 3.62
C GLY A 390 3.49 33.82 4.79
N ALA A 391 2.53 33.36 5.60
CA ALA A 391 2.04 34.12 6.74
C ALA A 391 3.12 34.32 7.81
N VAL A 392 3.89 33.25 8.09
CA VAL A 392 5.06 33.32 8.98
C VAL A 392 6.14 34.24 8.42
N ALA A 393 6.48 34.10 7.13
CA ALA A 393 7.52 34.91 6.52
C ALA A 393 7.16 36.41 6.42
N ASN A 394 5.87 36.73 6.34
CA ASN A 394 5.36 38.10 6.37
C ASN A 394 5.13 38.64 7.80
N ASN A 395 5.52 37.89 8.84
CA ASN A 395 5.35 38.25 10.25
C ASN A 395 3.89 38.53 10.68
N LEU A 396 2.91 37.94 9.97
CA LEU A 396 1.50 38.07 10.33
C LEU A 396 1.14 37.24 11.56
N CYS A 397 1.88 36.16 11.81
CA CYS A 397 1.92 35.41 13.05
C CYS A 397 3.25 34.64 13.14
N GLN A 398 3.56 34.11 14.32
CA GLN A 398 4.75 33.27 14.54
C GLN A 398 4.33 31.86 14.97
N LEU A 399 4.99 30.84 14.45
CA LEU A 399 4.86 29.48 14.98
C LEU A 399 5.91 29.30 16.08
N SER A 400 5.48 29.12 17.33
CA SER A 400 6.41 28.81 18.41
C SER A 400 6.98 27.40 18.26
N ASN A 401 8.02 27.07 19.03
CA ASN A 401 8.55 25.70 19.09
C ASN A 401 7.57 24.65 19.65
N ARG A 402 6.39 25.08 20.11
CA ARG A 402 5.30 24.21 20.58
C ARG A 402 4.40 23.72 19.44
N VAL A 403 4.57 24.28 18.24
CA VAL A 403 3.85 23.87 17.04
C VAL A 403 4.56 22.68 16.40
N SER A 404 3.83 21.60 16.13
CA SER A 404 4.30 20.50 15.27
C SER A 404 3.72 20.71 13.87
N TRP A 405 4.55 20.90 12.85
CA TRP A 405 4.11 21.15 11.48
C TRP A 405 4.19 19.89 10.61
N VAL A 406 3.03 19.33 10.28
CA VAL A 406 2.86 18.25 9.32
C VAL A 406 2.58 18.84 7.93
N SER A 407 3.55 18.72 7.03
CA SER A 407 3.56 19.31 5.69
C SER A 407 3.32 18.23 4.64
N LEU A 408 2.15 18.27 3.98
CA LEU A 408 1.71 17.23 3.04
C LEU A 408 1.72 17.79 1.62
N ALA A 409 2.44 17.15 0.71
CA ALA A 409 2.43 17.40 -0.74
C ALA A 409 2.56 18.89 -1.13
N GLY A 410 3.41 19.66 -0.43
CA GLY A 410 3.49 21.11 -0.60
C GLY A 410 4.22 21.53 -1.88
N PRO A 411 3.64 22.33 -2.79
CA PRO A 411 4.31 22.81 -4.00
C PRO A 411 5.28 23.95 -3.69
N MET A 412 6.33 23.69 -2.92
CA MET A 412 7.17 24.76 -2.35
C MET A 412 8.03 25.49 -3.39
N THR A 413 8.19 24.94 -4.60
CA THR A 413 8.74 25.65 -5.77
C THR A 413 7.72 25.72 -6.91
N GLY A 414 6.43 25.60 -6.60
CA GLY A 414 5.35 25.57 -7.58
C GLY A 414 5.13 24.19 -8.23
N SER A 415 4.35 24.17 -9.30
CA SER A 415 3.86 22.96 -9.97
C SER A 415 3.82 23.14 -11.48
N LYS A 416 4.37 22.18 -12.24
CA LYS A 416 4.21 22.15 -13.71
C LYS A 416 2.75 21.98 -14.14
N THR A 417 1.92 21.36 -13.30
CA THR A 417 0.48 21.24 -13.56
C THR A 417 -0.21 22.61 -13.58
N ALA A 418 0.22 23.56 -12.74
CA ALA A 418 -0.28 24.93 -12.82
C ALA A 418 0.16 25.65 -14.11
N ASN A 419 1.39 25.43 -14.58
CA ASN A 419 1.84 25.92 -15.89
C ASN A 419 1.01 25.33 -17.05
N LEU A 420 0.74 24.02 -17.00
CA LEU A 420 -0.12 23.34 -17.97
C LEU A 420 -1.52 23.95 -18.00
N LEU A 421 -2.13 24.20 -16.84
CA LEU A 421 -3.45 24.84 -16.75
C LEU A 421 -3.46 26.21 -17.44
N GLU A 422 -2.49 27.07 -17.13
CA GLU A 422 -2.37 28.40 -17.75
C GLU A 422 -2.25 28.27 -19.28
N GLN A 423 -1.37 27.37 -19.76
CA GLN A 423 -1.18 27.12 -21.18
C GLN A 423 -2.48 26.66 -21.86
N LYS A 424 -3.21 25.71 -21.25
CA LYS A 424 -4.47 25.19 -21.79
C LYS A 424 -5.55 26.26 -21.80
N CYS A 425 -5.70 27.04 -20.74
CA CYS A 425 -6.69 28.12 -20.72
C CYS A 425 -6.38 29.22 -21.74
N ASN A 426 -5.11 29.54 -21.97
CA ASN A 426 -4.70 30.48 -23.02
C ASN A 426 -4.90 29.92 -24.45
N SER A 427 -4.94 28.59 -24.59
CA SER A 427 -5.09 27.89 -25.87
C SER A 427 -6.54 27.49 -26.20
N GLY A 428 -7.53 28.10 -25.55
CA GLY A 428 -8.96 27.82 -25.79
C GLY A 428 -9.56 26.72 -24.90
N GLY A 429 -8.88 26.37 -23.80
CA GLY A 429 -9.34 25.40 -22.80
C GLY A 429 -8.86 23.97 -23.08
N TRP A 430 -9.52 23.00 -22.44
CA TRP A 430 -9.07 21.60 -22.40
C TRP A 430 -9.50 20.74 -23.60
N GLY A 431 -10.18 21.28 -24.61
CA GLY A 431 -10.68 20.52 -25.78
C GLY A 431 -11.87 19.58 -25.45
N ASN A 432 -12.15 18.59 -26.31
CA ASN A 432 -13.30 17.68 -26.19
C ASN A 432 -13.18 16.70 -25.00
N ALA A 433 -14.30 16.59 -24.27
CA ALA A 433 -14.85 15.57 -23.33
C ALA A 433 -13.98 14.56 -22.53
N ALA A 434 -12.81 14.12 -22.99
CA ALA A 434 -12.06 13.00 -22.38
C ALA A 434 -11.39 13.32 -21.02
N ILE A 435 -11.59 14.52 -20.48
CA ILE A 435 -10.85 15.06 -19.32
C ILE A 435 -11.84 15.62 -18.26
N LYS A 436 -13.14 15.28 -18.31
CA LYS A 436 -14.13 15.81 -17.33
C LYS A 436 -13.75 15.54 -15.86
N SER A 437 -13.22 14.37 -15.54
CA SER A 437 -12.77 14.01 -14.17
C SER A 437 -11.47 14.70 -13.76
N ILE A 438 -10.61 15.01 -14.74
CA ILE A 438 -9.37 15.75 -14.53
C ILE A 438 -9.66 17.23 -14.27
N LEU A 439 -10.66 17.82 -14.94
CA LEU A 439 -11.06 19.23 -14.82
C LEU A 439 -11.49 19.64 -13.41
N SER A 440 -12.03 18.72 -12.60
CA SER A 440 -12.34 19.00 -11.19
C SER A 440 -11.08 19.09 -10.32
N LEU A 441 -9.98 18.43 -10.72
CA LEU A 441 -8.73 18.37 -9.95
C LEU A 441 -7.73 19.46 -10.31
N VAL A 442 -7.53 19.73 -11.61
CA VAL A 442 -6.46 20.62 -12.10
C VAL A 442 -6.89 22.07 -12.23
N GLY A 443 -8.15 22.38 -11.95
CA GLY A 443 -8.73 23.70 -12.11
C GLY A 443 -9.47 23.89 -13.44
N LYS A 444 -10.43 24.82 -13.42
CA LYS A 444 -11.27 25.17 -14.59
C LYS A 444 -10.73 26.41 -15.29
N CYS A 445 -11.06 26.55 -16.58
CA CYS A 445 -10.80 27.80 -17.31
C CYS A 445 -11.98 28.78 -17.16
N PRO A 446 -11.74 30.10 -17.05
CA PRO A 446 -10.43 30.74 -16.92
C PRO A 446 -9.73 30.34 -15.61
N ALA A 447 -8.41 30.14 -15.69
CA ALA A 447 -7.61 29.73 -14.54
C ALA A 447 -7.77 30.75 -13.41
N GLN A 448 -8.14 30.28 -12.23
CA GLN A 448 -8.38 31.16 -11.08
C GLN A 448 -7.06 31.62 -10.46
N PRO A 449 -7.03 32.77 -9.74
CA PRO A 449 -5.80 33.35 -9.22
C PRO A 449 -4.97 32.40 -8.35
N ALA A 450 -5.61 31.54 -7.54
CA ALA A 450 -4.92 30.55 -6.75
C ALA A 450 -4.04 29.61 -7.59
N TYR A 451 -4.61 29.02 -8.65
CA TYR A 451 -3.87 28.11 -9.53
C TYR A 451 -2.74 28.83 -10.27
N LEU A 452 -2.98 30.06 -10.73
CA LEU A 452 -1.95 30.86 -11.41
C LEU A 452 -0.77 31.22 -10.48
N SER A 453 -1.02 31.33 -9.18
CA SER A 453 0.04 31.59 -8.18
C SER A 453 0.89 30.36 -7.82
N LEU A 454 0.52 29.17 -8.32
CA LEU A 454 1.21 27.90 -8.06
C LEU A 454 2.13 27.46 -9.20
N LYS A 455 2.36 28.30 -10.20
CA LYS A 455 3.30 27.99 -11.29
C LYS A 455 4.71 27.75 -10.75
N THR A 456 5.47 26.95 -11.49
CA THR A 456 6.89 26.69 -11.18
C THR A 456 7.65 28.01 -10.97
N GLN A 457 8.36 28.07 -9.85
CA GLN A 457 8.96 29.29 -9.31
C GLN A 457 9.84 30.01 -10.35
N ASP A 458 10.64 29.28 -11.12
CA ASP A 458 11.55 29.80 -12.14
C ASP A 458 10.86 30.34 -13.40
N THR A 459 9.61 29.96 -13.63
CA THR A 459 8.79 30.49 -14.73
C THR A 459 7.97 31.72 -14.35
N ASP A 460 7.95 32.07 -13.05
CA ASP A 460 7.16 33.20 -12.54
C ASP A 460 8.01 34.48 -12.44
N ASN A 461 7.35 35.59 -12.13
CA ASN A 461 7.97 36.89 -11.95
C ASN A 461 8.80 36.95 -10.65
N SER A 462 9.69 37.95 -10.54
CA SER A 462 10.61 38.09 -9.41
C SER A 462 9.91 38.24 -8.05
N TYR A 463 8.68 38.79 -8.01
CA TYR A 463 7.91 38.90 -6.77
C TYR A 463 7.45 37.52 -6.31
N ALA A 464 6.82 36.72 -7.17
CA ALA A 464 6.43 35.35 -6.85
C ALA A 464 7.63 34.48 -6.44
N GLN A 465 8.76 34.61 -7.15
CA GLN A 465 10.01 33.93 -6.81
C GLN A 465 10.48 34.24 -5.38
N SER A 466 10.39 35.51 -4.96
CA SER A 466 10.75 35.93 -3.60
C SER A 466 9.80 35.35 -2.56
N GLN A 467 8.49 35.28 -2.85
CA GLN A 467 7.50 34.72 -1.93
C GLN A 467 7.75 33.23 -1.71
N PHE A 468 8.00 32.46 -2.78
CA PHE A 468 8.34 31.03 -2.66
C PHE A 468 9.59 30.82 -1.79
N ALA A 469 10.66 31.59 -2.03
CA ALA A 469 11.90 31.49 -1.23
C ALA A 469 11.65 31.81 0.26
N MET A 470 10.81 32.79 0.54
CA MET A 470 10.40 33.16 1.89
C MET A 470 9.59 32.04 2.57
N ALA A 471 8.60 31.47 1.89
CA ALA A 471 7.80 30.36 2.43
C ALA A 471 8.65 29.09 2.66
N GLN A 472 9.56 28.78 1.75
CA GLN A 472 10.55 27.70 1.90
C GLN A 472 11.41 27.91 3.14
N THR A 473 11.90 29.13 3.35
CA THR A 473 12.73 29.49 4.52
C THR A 473 11.94 29.32 5.82
N ALA A 474 10.69 29.80 5.88
CA ALA A 474 9.83 29.64 7.04
C ALA A 474 9.60 28.16 7.39
N ARG A 475 9.30 27.32 6.38
CA ARG A 475 9.16 25.87 6.57
C ARG A 475 10.47 25.22 6.99
N GLN A 476 11.58 25.61 6.38
CA GLN A 476 12.90 25.06 6.70
C GLN A 476 13.31 25.35 8.15
N GLN A 477 13.09 26.58 8.62
CA GLN A 477 13.52 27.04 9.94
C GLN A 477 12.68 26.46 11.08
N HIS A 478 11.46 26.01 10.82
CA HIS A 478 10.63 25.35 11.83
C HIS A 478 11.22 24.00 12.21
N THR A 479 11.55 23.80 13.50
CA THR A 479 12.33 22.65 13.96
C THR A 479 11.52 21.36 14.03
N THR A 480 10.26 21.45 14.43
CA THR A 480 9.38 20.29 14.62
C THR A 480 8.49 20.14 13.40
N LYS A 481 9.04 19.55 12.34
CA LYS A 481 8.32 19.32 11.08
C LYS A 481 8.44 17.89 10.59
N LYS A 482 7.37 17.41 9.97
CA LYS A 482 7.28 16.12 9.29
C LYS A 482 6.70 16.34 7.90
N LEU A 483 7.30 15.72 6.90
CA LEU A 483 6.90 15.90 5.51
C LEU A 483 6.37 14.60 4.93
N LEU A 484 5.30 14.67 4.15
CA LEU A 484 4.84 13.60 3.27
C LEU A 484 4.90 14.10 1.83
N CYS A 485 5.64 13.39 0.98
CA CYS A 485 5.70 13.64 -0.46
C CYS A 485 5.23 12.40 -1.22
N GLY A 486 4.24 12.59 -2.09
CA GLY A 486 3.76 11.55 -2.99
C GLY A 486 4.71 11.33 -4.17
N SER A 487 4.71 10.11 -4.69
CA SER A 487 5.63 9.67 -5.74
C SER A 487 4.95 8.90 -6.88
N SER A 488 3.67 8.62 -6.73
CA SER A 488 2.87 7.91 -7.74
C SER A 488 1.69 8.78 -8.12
N PRO A 489 1.62 9.29 -9.36
CA PRO A 489 0.47 10.07 -9.81
C PRO A 489 -0.80 9.21 -9.95
N THR A 490 -0.66 7.89 -9.98
CA THR A 490 -1.81 6.98 -9.88
C THR A 490 -2.25 6.83 -8.44
N GLY A 491 -1.32 6.60 -7.52
CA GLY A 491 -1.59 6.51 -6.09
C GLY A 491 -2.32 5.22 -5.67
N LEU A 492 -3.26 5.34 -4.74
CA LEU A 492 -4.12 4.27 -4.23
C LEU A 492 -5.14 3.82 -5.29
N ILE A 493 -5.81 2.68 -5.07
CA ILE A 493 -6.86 2.22 -5.98
C ILE A 493 -8.14 3.02 -5.69
N THR A 494 -8.27 4.19 -6.31
CA THR A 494 -9.49 5.01 -6.25
C THR A 494 -9.76 5.70 -7.59
N VAL A 495 -10.93 6.33 -7.72
CA VAL A 495 -11.30 7.18 -8.88
C VAL A 495 -10.31 8.32 -9.16
N ASP A 496 -9.46 8.67 -8.19
CA ASP A 496 -8.45 9.73 -8.29
C ASP A 496 -7.18 9.30 -9.07
N SER A 497 -7.10 8.03 -9.48
CA SER A 497 -6.04 7.48 -10.35
C SER A 497 -5.88 8.22 -11.69
N ALA A 498 -6.87 9.03 -12.08
CA ALA A 498 -6.84 9.89 -13.25
C ALA A 498 -5.71 10.93 -13.23
N LEU A 499 -5.10 11.20 -12.08
CA LEU A 499 -3.93 12.08 -11.93
C LEU A 499 -2.70 11.61 -12.73
N GLN A 500 -2.64 10.34 -13.12
CA GLN A 500 -1.61 9.83 -14.04
C GLN A 500 -1.62 10.56 -15.39
N ILE A 501 -2.80 10.86 -15.93
CA ILE A 501 -2.93 11.57 -17.21
C ILE A 501 -2.43 13.02 -17.05
N VAL A 502 -2.79 13.65 -15.93
CA VAL A 502 -2.31 15.01 -15.60
C VAL A 502 -0.79 15.04 -15.53
N SER A 503 -0.20 14.09 -14.81
CA SER A 503 1.25 13.96 -14.68
C SER A 503 1.95 13.88 -16.05
N GLN A 504 1.44 13.04 -16.94
CA GLN A 504 1.97 12.86 -18.30
C GLN A 504 1.87 14.14 -19.13
N MET A 505 0.72 14.83 -19.07
CA MET A 505 0.53 16.09 -19.79
C MET A 505 1.39 17.23 -19.24
N SER A 506 1.61 17.26 -17.92
CA SER A 506 2.44 18.27 -17.26
C SER A 506 3.93 18.09 -17.54
N GLY A 507 4.37 16.91 -17.98
CA GLY A 507 5.76 16.64 -18.33
C GLY A 507 6.71 16.77 -17.13
N PHE A 508 6.39 16.13 -16.01
CA PHE A 508 7.29 16.08 -14.85
C PHE A 508 8.55 15.27 -15.16
N ASP A 509 9.71 15.76 -14.69
CA ASP A 509 11.01 15.10 -14.90
C ASP A 509 11.41 14.19 -13.72
N ASN A 510 10.70 14.30 -12.60
CA ASN A 510 10.99 13.63 -11.34
C ASN A 510 9.74 12.85 -10.88
N PRO A 511 9.90 11.89 -9.95
CA PRO A 511 8.75 11.29 -9.27
C PRO A 511 7.82 12.36 -8.73
N ASN A 512 6.51 12.14 -8.89
CA ASN A 512 5.50 13.14 -8.60
C ASN A 512 4.19 12.49 -8.20
N ASP A 513 3.34 13.26 -7.54
CA ASP A 513 2.04 12.81 -7.06
C ASP A 513 0.89 13.13 -8.04
N GLY A 514 1.23 13.53 -9.27
CA GLY A 514 0.29 13.98 -10.30
C GLY A 514 0.13 15.49 -10.39
N VAL A 515 0.47 16.22 -9.31
CA VAL A 515 0.36 17.69 -9.26
C VAL A 515 1.67 18.34 -8.82
N VAL A 516 2.43 17.70 -7.94
CA VAL A 516 3.66 18.23 -7.35
C VAL A 516 4.74 17.17 -7.48
N ASP A 517 5.91 17.58 -7.98
CA ASP A 517 7.08 16.71 -8.01
C ASP A 517 7.84 16.71 -6.68
N LEU A 518 8.64 15.67 -6.49
CA LEU A 518 9.42 15.45 -5.27
C LEU A 518 10.35 16.62 -4.92
N ASN A 519 10.96 17.27 -5.90
CA ASN A 519 11.89 18.38 -5.63
C ASN A 519 11.13 19.60 -5.11
N SER A 520 9.97 19.91 -5.70
CA SER A 520 9.08 20.94 -5.19
C SER A 520 8.56 20.61 -3.79
N CYS A 521 8.17 19.35 -3.54
CA CYS A 521 7.71 18.92 -2.22
C CYS A 521 8.77 19.04 -1.13
N THR A 522 10.02 18.75 -1.45
CA THR A 522 11.15 18.74 -0.50
C THR A 522 11.91 20.07 -0.42
N ALA A 523 11.58 21.05 -1.25
CA ALA A 523 12.34 22.30 -1.33
C ALA A 523 12.45 23.04 0.02
N GLY A 524 13.65 23.55 0.30
CA GLY A 524 14.02 24.14 1.59
C GLY A 524 14.37 23.13 2.69
N VAL A 525 13.93 21.87 2.60
CA VAL A 525 14.16 20.84 3.65
C VAL A 525 15.13 19.74 3.16
N GLY A 526 15.09 19.42 1.87
CA GLY A 526 15.85 18.31 1.27
C GLY A 526 15.20 16.95 1.55
N THR A 527 15.89 15.87 1.14
CA THR A 527 15.42 14.48 1.23
C THR A 527 15.91 13.74 2.48
N ASN A 528 16.61 14.43 3.39
CA ASN A 528 17.10 13.81 4.62
C ASN A 528 15.93 13.33 5.50
N GLY A 529 16.04 12.10 5.99
CA GLY A 529 15.02 11.47 6.84
C GLY A 529 13.77 11.00 6.09
N PHE A 530 13.74 11.09 4.75
CA PHE A 530 12.72 10.43 3.95
C PHE A 530 12.98 8.93 3.87
N GLY A 531 11.91 8.16 4.09
CA GLY A 531 11.86 6.73 3.84
C GLY A 531 10.50 6.33 3.29
N ASN A 532 10.41 5.10 2.79
CA ASN A 532 9.24 4.54 2.14
C ASN A 532 8.43 3.65 3.09
N THR A 533 8.47 3.94 4.39
CA THR A 533 7.68 3.25 5.43
C THR A 533 6.89 4.26 6.23
N TYR A 534 5.71 3.89 6.71
CA TYR A 534 4.89 4.75 7.57
C TYR A 534 5.54 5.10 8.92
N SER A 535 6.63 4.42 9.29
CA SER A 535 7.44 4.72 10.48
C SER A 535 8.54 5.76 10.22
N SER A 536 8.75 6.17 8.97
CA SER A 536 9.78 7.16 8.60
C SER A 536 9.41 8.56 9.08
N SER A 537 10.40 9.35 9.53
CA SER A 537 10.15 10.72 10.01
C SER A 537 9.56 11.62 8.94
N ASN A 538 10.12 11.54 7.73
CA ASN A 538 9.52 12.10 6.51
C ASN A 538 9.14 10.91 5.61
N TYR A 539 8.00 11.00 4.95
CA TYR A 539 7.41 9.88 4.24
C TYR A 539 7.41 10.11 2.74
N TYR A 540 8.13 9.24 2.05
CA TYR A 540 8.13 9.16 0.60
C TYR A 540 7.16 8.06 0.19
N ALA A 541 5.94 8.48 -0.10
CA ALA A 541 4.80 7.57 -0.22
C ALA A 541 4.43 7.36 -1.69
N SER A 542 4.09 6.13 -2.07
CA SER A 542 3.55 5.74 -3.39
C SER A 542 2.05 6.06 -3.46
N VAL A 543 1.75 7.34 -3.27
CA VAL A 543 0.40 7.92 -3.20
C VAL A 543 0.31 9.14 -4.11
N ASN A 544 -0.89 9.43 -4.61
CA ASN A 544 -1.12 10.61 -5.44
C ASN A 544 -1.40 11.86 -4.58
N HIS A 545 -1.60 13.01 -5.22
CA HIS A 545 -1.74 14.29 -4.54
C HIS A 545 -2.93 14.33 -3.57
N LEU A 546 -3.99 13.58 -3.86
CA LEU A 546 -5.22 13.53 -3.08
C LEU A 546 -5.16 12.49 -1.96
N ASP A 547 -4.53 11.36 -2.22
CA ASP A 547 -4.23 10.36 -1.19
C ASP A 547 -3.35 10.97 -0.07
N ALA A 548 -2.41 11.84 -0.44
CA ALA A 548 -1.57 12.58 0.50
C ALA A 548 -2.36 13.49 1.45
N SER A 549 -3.62 13.83 1.14
CA SER A 549 -4.54 14.56 2.01
C SER A 549 -5.38 13.64 2.90
N PHE A 550 -5.02 12.35 2.98
CA PHE A 550 -5.72 11.30 3.75
C PHE A 550 -7.10 10.90 3.22
N ARG A 551 -7.58 11.53 2.14
CA ARG A 551 -8.98 11.38 1.73
C ARG A 551 -9.37 9.94 1.38
N ASN A 552 -8.41 9.19 0.84
CA ASN A 552 -8.57 7.85 0.31
C ASN A 552 -8.10 6.77 1.28
N GLY A 553 -7.73 7.14 2.52
CA GLY A 553 -7.27 6.19 3.52
C GLY A 553 -5.89 5.62 3.20
N ASP A 554 -5.73 4.32 3.44
CA ASP A 554 -4.47 3.58 3.28
C ASP A 554 -4.64 2.42 2.28
N GLY A 555 -3.55 2.13 1.58
CA GLY A 555 -3.44 0.99 0.67
C GLY A 555 -3.48 -0.35 1.41
N TRP A 556 -3.92 -1.39 0.70
CA TRP A 556 -4.02 -2.75 1.23
C TRP A 556 -2.71 -3.49 1.36
N TRP A 557 -1.71 -3.06 0.61
CA TRP A 557 -0.35 -3.56 0.69
C TRP A 557 0.58 -2.35 0.59
N GLY A 558 1.86 -2.58 0.88
CA GLY A 558 2.88 -1.56 0.70
C GLY A 558 2.97 -0.65 1.91
N ASP A 559 4.10 -0.74 2.61
CA ASP A 559 4.45 0.18 3.71
C ASP A 559 4.60 1.64 3.23
N ASP A 560 4.76 1.86 1.93
CA ASP A 560 4.83 3.14 1.24
C ASP A 560 3.47 3.69 0.82
N ARG A 561 2.36 3.02 1.17
CA ARG A 561 1.00 3.36 0.74
C ARG A 561 0.07 3.64 1.92
N LYS A 562 0.59 4.05 3.07
CA LYS A 562 -0.14 4.18 4.34
C LYS A 562 -0.12 5.62 4.92
N PRO A 563 -0.63 6.65 4.20
CA PRO A 563 -0.57 8.04 4.66
C PRO A 563 -1.30 8.28 5.98
N VAL A 564 -2.46 7.64 6.21
CA VAL A 564 -3.20 7.78 7.48
C VAL A 564 -2.47 7.11 8.62
N LYS A 565 -1.91 5.91 8.40
CA LYS A 565 -1.04 5.25 9.41
C LYS A 565 0.15 6.11 9.79
N TRP A 566 0.80 6.70 8.80
CA TRP A 566 1.96 7.55 9.03
C TRP A 566 1.61 8.74 9.92
N PHE A 567 0.44 9.36 9.70
CA PHE A 567 -0.05 10.43 10.55
C PHE A 567 -0.43 9.94 11.96
N GLU A 568 -1.17 8.83 12.05
CA GLU A 568 -1.66 8.25 13.30
C GLU A 568 -0.52 7.81 14.23
N CYS A 569 0.49 7.13 13.67
CA CYS A 569 1.59 6.53 14.42
C CYS A 569 2.82 7.43 14.53
N GLY A 570 2.92 8.45 13.68
CA GLY A 570 4.11 9.26 13.56
C GLY A 570 4.17 10.45 14.52
N LEU A 571 3.10 10.78 15.24
CA LEU A 571 3.00 12.03 16.01
C LEU A 571 3.27 11.91 17.52
#